data_AF-A0A947WCH0-F1
#
_entry.id   AF-A0A947WCH0-F1
#
_cell.length_a   1.000
_cell.length_b   1.000
_cell.length_c   1.000
_cell.angle_alpha   90.00
_cell.angle_beta   90.00
_cell.angle_gamma   90.00
#
_symmetry.space_group_name_H-M   'P 1'
#
loop_
_entity.id
_entity.type
_entity.pdbx_description
1 polymer ?
#
loop_
_entity_poly.entity_id
_entity_poly.type
_entity_poly.pdbx_seq_one_letter_code
_entity_poly.pdbx_strand_id
1 'polypeptide(L)'
;MARRLFIGILFIAVLSSFAMAQEAPVLVQPRETGYSPAQLSLLESEISHLQARLNDFNLGSKKKLGVGGWTAEKFAAYTAGNLERLGYQVAILSRQMTNGTTKVWVAVRIDLGGAVAWIPVEPVPNPDIFQPDLGDIPLVASLVYDSEYMTYTTIVTLPANIPPTAAIRAPMSDVVETESSAWFGNSSVDPDGEIVLFQWTFGNDVQRTSYNISAWYTFNPGGMDYPVSLTVTDSRGAQATTTTTVYVLTLQEKADKNCGCGH
;
A
#
# COMPACT_ATOMS: atom_id res chain seq x y z
N MET A 1 1.80 -48.63 -44.73
CA MET A 1 1.53 -47.25 -44.29
C MET A 1 2.16 -47.05 -42.91
N ALA A 2 3.27 -46.33 -42.84
CA ALA A 2 4.00 -46.09 -41.60
C ALA A 2 3.38 -44.89 -40.84
N ARG A 3 2.90 -45.11 -39.62
CA ARG A 3 2.47 -44.03 -38.72
C ARG A 3 3.68 -43.60 -37.88
N ARG A 4 4.16 -42.39 -38.12
CA ARG A 4 5.26 -41.77 -37.37
C ARG A 4 4.79 -41.32 -35.99
N LEU A 5 5.59 -41.68 -34.98
CA LEU A 5 5.62 -41.18 -33.61
C LEU A 5 5.81 -39.66 -33.58
N PHE A 6 5.06 -38.95 -32.74
CA PHE A 6 5.41 -37.62 -32.25
C PHE A 6 5.55 -37.69 -30.74
N ILE A 7 6.80 -37.72 -30.27
CA ILE A 7 7.16 -37.54 -28.86
C ILE A 7 7.27 -36.02 -28.67
N GLY A 8 6.29 -35.43 -28.00
CA GLY A 8 6.34 -34.03 -27.56
C GLY A 8 7.29 -33.91 -26.38
N ILE A 9 8.49 -33.35 -26.62
CA ILE A 9 9.44 -32.98 -25.57
C ILE A 9 8.88 -31.70 -24.91
N LEU A 10 8.32 -31.86 -23.72
CA LEU A 10 7.89 -30.76 -22.86
C LEU A 10 9.14 -30.10 -22.25
N PHE A 11 9.58 -28.98 -22.83
CA PHE A 11 10.59 -28.11 -22.22
C PHE A 11 9.96 -27.39 -21.03
N ILE A 12 10.13 -27.93 -19.83
CA ILE A 12 9.88 -27.19 -18.58
C ILE A 12 11.08 -26.29 -18.36
N ALA A 13 10.93 -25.01 -18.71
CA ALA A 13 11.90 -23.98 -18.34
C ALA A 13 11.85 -23.78 -16.82
N VAL A 14 12.84 -24.32 -16.12
CA VAL A 14 13.10 -23.99 -14.72
C VAL A 14 13.70 -22.58 -14.71
N LEU A 15 12.85 -21.58 -14.52
CA LEU A 15 13.28 -20.22 -14.17
C LEU A 15 13.88 -20.28 -12.77
N SER A 16 15.20 -20.47 -12.71
CA SER A 16 15.98 -20.26 -11.49
C SER A 16 15.96 -18.78 -11.16
N SER A 17 15.08 -18.38 -10.24
CA SER A 17 15.11 -17.06 -9.63
C SER A 17 16.35 -16.94 -8.76
N PHE A 18 17.37 -16.28 -9.28
CA PHE A 18 18.46 -15.76 -8.45
C PHE A 18 17.88 -14.61 -7.63
N ALA A 19 17.36 -14.93 -6.44
CA ALA A 19 17.23 -13.94 -5.39
C ALA A 19 18.67 -13.54 -5.02
N MET A 20 19.13 -12.40 -5.54
CA MET A 20 20.31 -11.74 -5.00
C MET A 20 20.07 -11.58 -3.51
N ALA A 21 20.87 -12.24 -2.67
CA ALA A 21 20.76 -12.09 -1.22
C ALA A 21 20.97 -10.61 -0.91
N GLN A 22 19.91 -9.94 -0.49
CA GLN A 22 19.98 -8.54 -0.10
C GLN A 22 20.95 -8.42 1.07
N GLU A 23 21.97 -7.58 0.92
CA GLU A 23 22.98 -7.39 1.95
C GLU A 23 22.30 -6.97 3.25
N ALA A 24 22.65 -7.63 4.35
CA ALA A 24 22.02 -7.40 5.63
C ALA A 24 22.16 -5.92 6.03
N PRO A 25 21.10 -5.27 6.53
CA PRO A 25 21.19 -3.86 6.92
C PRO A 25 22.28 -3.62 7.95
N VAL A 26 23.13 -2.64 7.70
CA VAL A 26 24.12 -2.16 8.68
C VAL A 26 23.67 -0.77 9.11
N LEU A 27 23.05 -0.70 10.29
CA LEU A 27 22.57 0.56 10.86
C LEU A 27 23.71 1.26 11.59
N VAL A 28 24.00 2.48 11.18
CA VAL A 28 25.13 3.27 11.66
C VAL A 28 24.73 4.73 11.77
N GLN A 29 25.25 5.42 12.78
CA GLN A 29 24.96 6.84 12.94
C GLN A 29 25.62 7.61 11.79
N PRO A 30 24.88 8.40 10.99
CA PRO A 30 25.43 9.01 9.79
C PRO A 30 26.73 9.81 10.02
N ARG A 31 26.84 10.52 11.15
CA ARG A 31 28.03 11.32 11.49
C ARG A 31 29.22 10.50 12.00
N GLU A 32 29.04 9.22 12.29
CA GLU A 32 30.10 8.31 12.78
C GLU A 32 30.69 7.42 11.66
N THR A 33 30.11 7.49 10.45
CA THR A 33 30.38 6.53 9.35
C THR A 33 31.47 6.96 8.37
N GLY A 34 32.02 8.15 8.52
CA GLY A 34 32.99 8.68 7.56
C GLY A 34 32.38 9.09 6.21
N TYR A 35 31.05 9.25 6.10
CA TYR A 35 30.42 9.86 4.93
C TYR A 35 31.02 11.24 4.64
N SER A 36 31.26 11.51 3.35
CA SER A 36 31.71 12.82 2.91
C SER A 36 30.61 13.89 3.14
N PRO A 37 30.96 15.18 3.21
CA PRO A 37 29.97 16.25 3.32
C PRO A 37 28.88 16.22 2.24
N ALA A 38 29.22 15.83 1.02
CA ALA A 38 28.26 15.68 -0.08
C ALA A 38 27.28 14.52 0.17
N GLN A 39 27.76 13.39 0.70
CA GLN A 39 26.92 12.24 1.06
C GLN A 39 26.00 12.55 2.24
N LEU A 40 26.48 13.28 3.25
CA LEU A 40 25.65 13.72 4.36
C LEU A 40 24.53 14.67 3.89
N SER A 41 24.84 15.61 2.99
CA SER A 41 23.85 16.52 2.42
C SER A 41 22.81 15.79 1.56
N LEU A 42 23.24 14.80 0.78
CA LEU A 42 22.31 13.93 0.03
C LEU A 42 21.42 13.14 0.99
N LEU A 43 21.99 12.54 2.04
CA LEU A 43 21.22 11.79 3.03
C LEU A 43 20.20 12.66 3.77
N GLU A 44 20.53 13.91 4.12
CA GLU A 44 19.55 14.85 4.70
C GLU A 44 18.38 15.13 3.75
N SER A 45 18.66 15.28 2.46
CA SER A 45 17.62 15.45 1.43
C SER A 45 16.76 14.20 1.31
N GLU A 46 17.37 13.01 1.29
CA GLU A 46 16.64 11.74 1.18
C GLU A 46 15.81 11.43 2.42
N ILE A 47 16.31 11.72 3.62
CA ILE A 47 15.53 11.65 4.87
C ILE A 47 14.30 12.56 4.77
N SER A 48 14.47 13.79 4.30
CA SER A 48 13.36 14.75 4.16
C SER A 48 12.32 14.26 3.15
N HIS A 49 12.76 13.73 2.01
CA HIS A 49 11.87 13.14 1.00
C HIS A 49 11.15 11.90 1.52
N LEU A 50 11.86 10.99 2.19
CA LEU A 50 11.28 9.79 2.78
C LEU A 50 10.25 10.15 3.87
N GLN A 51 10.58 11.08 4.77
CA GLN A 51 9.64 11.54 5.79
C GLN A 51 8.37 12.13 5.17
N ALA A 52 8.50 12.91 4.09
CA ALA A 52 7.34 13.45 3.38
C ALA A 52 6.46 12.34 2.78
N ARG A 53 7.04 11.22 2.33
CA ARG A 53 6.29 10.03 1.88
C ARG A 53 5.63 9.30 3.05
N LEU A 54 6.33 9.14 4.17
CA LEU A 54 5.80 8.50 5.35
C LEU A 54 4.57 9.26 5.87
N ASN A 55 4.64 10.59 5.91
CA ASN A 55 3.58 11.50 6.36
C ASN A 55 2.39 11.62 5.40
N ASP A 56 2.35 10.91 4.27
CA ASP A 56 1.20 10.95 3.36
C ASP A 56 0.01 10.25 4.01
N PHE A 57 -1.00 11.05 4.38
CA PHE A 57 -2.23 10.58 5.00
C PHE A 57 -3.03 9.61 4.13
N ASN A 58 -2.79 9.55 2.82
CA ASN A 58 -3.46 8.56 1.95
C ASN A 58 -2.83 7.16 2.05
N LEU A 59 -1.64 7.05 2.64
CA LEU A 59 -0.90 5.78 2.73
C LEU A 59 -1.05 5.10 4.08
N GLY A 60 -1.35 5.83 5.17
CA GLY A 60 -1.43 5.25 6.51
C GLY A 60 -2.49 4.15 6.65
N SER A 61 -2.21 3.13 7.48
CA SER A 61 -3.07 1.94 7.61
C SER A 61 -4.43 2.24 8.26
N LYS A 62 -4.50 3.32 9.05
CA LYS A 62 -5.68 3.69 9.87
C LYS A 62 -6.12 2.61 10.81
N LYS A 63 -5.16 1.83 11.29
CA LYS A 63 -5.34 0.81 12.31
C LYS A 63 -4.66 1.28 13.58
N LYS A 64 -5.03 0.68 14.70
CA LYS A 64 -4.47 0.98 16.02
C LYS A 64 -3.79 -0.27 16.58
N LEU A 65 -2.65 -0.08 17.23
CA LEU A 65 -1.92 -1.18 17.87
C LEU A 65 -2.81 -1.92 18.87
N GLY A 66 -2.81 -3.26 18.76
CA GLY A 66 -3.61 -4.16 19.59
C GLY A 66 -5.09 -4.25 19.19
N VAL A 67 -5.58 -3.43 18.27
CA VAL A 67 -6.99 -3.44 17.84
C VAL A 67 -7.14 -4.24 16.54
N GLY A 68 -8.13 -5.13 16.47
CA GLY A 68 -8.38 -5.93 15.26
C GLY A 68 -7.22 -6.86 14.87
N GLY A 69 -6.39 -7.27 15.84
CA GLY A 69 -5.24 -8.13 15.59
C GLY A 69 -4.07 -7.43 14.88
N TRP A 70 -3.98 -6.10 14.95
CA TRP A 70 -2.85 -5.32 14.46
C TRP A 70 -1.70 -5.30 15.47
N THR A 71 -0.64 -6.04 15.17
CA THR A 71 0.62 -6.08 15.95
C THR A 71 1.66 -5.15 15.33
N ALA A 72 2.76 -4.88 16.05
CA ALA A 72 3.87 -4.10 15.53
C ALA A 72 4.47 -4.71 14.24
N GLU A 73 4.51 -6.04 14.15
CA GLU A 73 4.94 -6.76 12.94
C GLU A 73 4.02 -6.48 11.75
N LYS A 74 2.70 -6.41 11.96
CA LYS A 74 1.76 -6.07 10.88
C LYS A 74 1.92 -4.63 10.42
N PHE A 75 2.11 -3.69 11.35
CA PHE A 75 2.42 -2.31 10.96
C PHE A 75 3.73 -2.23 10.18
N ALA A 76 4.79 -2.90 10.64
CA ALA A 76 6.05 -2.95 9.92
C ALA A 76 5.90 -3.58 8.52
N ALA A 77 5.12 -4.65 8.38
CA ALA A 77 4.83 -5.28 7.10
C ALA A 77 4.06 -4.34 6.15
N TYR A 78 3.04 -3.66 6.67
CA TYR A 78 2.26 -2.67 5.92
C TYR A 78 3.12 -1.50 5.45
N THR A 79 3.96 -0.94 6.34
CA THR A 79 4.89 0.14 6.03
C THR A 79 5.92 -0.31 4.99
N ALA A 80 6.53 -1.48 5.20
CA ALA A 80 7.51 -2.05 4.28
C ALA A 80 6.93 -2.23 2.87
N GLY A 81 5.79 -2.89 2.71
CA GLY A 81 5.24 -3.13 1.38
C GLY A 81 4.73 -1.87 0.68
N ASN A 82 4.26 -0.85 1.43
CA ASN A 82 3.98 0.46 0.84
C ASN A 82 5.25 1.15 0.33
N LEU A 83 6.35 1.10 1.09
CA LEU A 83 7.63 1.66 0.66
C LEU A 83 8.22 0.90 -0.53
N GLU A 84 8.12 -0.43 -0.56
CA GLU A 84 8.51 -1.25 -1.72
C GLU A 84 7.71 -0.88 -2.97
N ARG A 85 6.40 -0.69 -2.83
CA ARG A 85 5.54 -0.21 -3.93
C ARG A 85 5.93 1.19 -4.42
N LEU A 86 6.51 2.02 -3.55
CA LEU A 86 7.08 3.33 -3.90
C LEU A 86 8.51 3.23 -4.48
N GLY A 87 9.07 2.03 -4.62
CA GLY A 87 10.37 1.77 -5.21
C GLY A 87 11.53 1.74 -4.23
N TYR A 88 11.27 1.81 -2.92
CA TYR A 88 12.31 1.68 -1.91
C TYR A 88 12.70 0.22 -1.71
N GLN A 89 13.97 -0.01 -1.41
CA GLN A 89 14.43 -1.31 -0.89
C GLN A 89 14.36 -1.25 0.63
N VAL A 90 13.69 -2.23 1.25
CA VAL A 90 13.47 -2.24 2.69
C VAL A 90 13.85 -3.58 3.32
N ALA A 91 13.96 -3.58 4.64
CA ALA A 91 14.04 -4.77 5.46
C ALA A 91 13.23 -4.56 6.75
N ILE A 92 12.53 -5.59 7.21
CA ILE A 92 11.86 -5.54 8.52
C ILE A 92 12.82 -6.11 9.56
N LEU A 93 13.06 -5.34 10.61
CA LEU A 93 14.03 -5.64 11.65
C LEU A 93 13.34 -5.79 13.00
N SER A 94 13.86 -6.68 13.85
CA SER A 94 13.35 -6.81 15.21
C SER A 94 14.44 -7.03 16.26
N ARG A 95 14.12 -6.61 17.49
CA ARG A 95 14.95 -6.80 18.67
C ARG A 95 14.09 -7.13 19.89
N GLN A 96 14.51 -8.16 20.64
CA GLN A 96 13.99 -8.39 21.98
C GLN A 96 14.52 -7.33 22.94
N MET A 97 13.62 -6.59 23.56
CA MET A 97 13.94 -5.56 24.52
C MET A 97 14.10 -6.18 25.92
N THR A 98 14.81 -5.48 26.81
CA THR A 98 15.11 -5.96 28.17
C THR A 98 13.86 -6.16 29.04
N ASN A 99 12.78 -5.45 28.73
CA ASN A 99 11.46 -5.60 29.35
C ASN A 99 10.65 -6.81 28.81
N GLY A 100 11.23 -7.60 27.90
CA GLY A 100 10.59 -8.76 27.28
C GLY A 100 9.67 -8.44 26.10
N THR A 101 9.54 -7.18 25.68
CA THR A 101 8.77 -6.81 24.49
C THR A 101 9.61 -6.95 23.23
N THR A 102 8.99 -7.31 22.11
CA THR A 102 9.66 -7.27 20.80
C THR A 102 9.45 -5.89 20.17
N LYS A 103 10.55 -5.21 19.83
CA LYS A 103 10.49 -4.00 19.00
C LYS A 103 10.71 -4.38 17.55
N VAL A 104 9.91 -3.79 16.66
CA VAL A 104 9.93 -4.06 15.21
C VAL A 104 9.93 -2.74 14.47
N TRP A 105 10.79 -2.59 13.47
CA TRP A 105 10.87 -1.39 12.66
C TRP A 105 11.26 -1.74 11.22
N VAL A 106 11.15 -0.78 10.32
CA VAL A 106 11.56 -0.93 8.92
C VAL A 106 12.90 -0.21 8.73
N ALA A 107 13.83 -0.80 8.00
CA ALA A 107 15.04 -0.14 7.53
C ALA A 107 14.94 0.10 6.03
N VAL A 108 15.18 1.32 5.59
CA VAL A 108 15.09 1.75 4.19
C VAL A 108 16.49 2.00 3.65
N ARG A 109 16.84 1.34 2.54
CA ARG A 109 18.14 1.49 1.87
C ARG A 109 18.16 2.75 1.02
N ILE A 110 19.15 3.60 1.23
CA ILE A 110 19.45 4.76 0.40
C ILE A 110 20.85 4.62 -0.20
N ASP A 111 20.95 4.84 -1.50
CA ASP A 111 22.24 4.89 -2.20
C ASP A 111 22.80 6.32 -2.13
N LEU A 112 24.04 6.45 -1.66
CA LEU A 112 24.74 7.73 -1.50
C LEU A 112 25.89 7.88 -2.50
N GLY A 113 25.87 7.15 -3.62
CA GLY A 113 26.90 7.25 -4.66
C GLY A 113 28.23 6.66 -4.19
N GLY A 114 28.29 5.32 -4.11
CA GLY A 114 29.46 4.59 -3.64
C GLY A 114 29.47 4.28 -2.13
N ALA A 115 28.41 4.68 -1.42
CA ALA A 115 28.11 4.26 -0.06
C ALA A 115 26.60 3.96 0.07
N VAL A 116 26.23 3.22 1.11
CA VAL A 116 24.83 2.84 1.38
C VAL A 116 24.48 3.27 2.80
N ALA A 117 23.38 3.98 2.95
CA ALA A 117 22.79 4.27 4.25
C ALA A 117 21.51 3.47 4.46
N TRP A 118 21.27 3.05 5.70
CA TRP A 118 20.03 2.44 6.12
C TRP A 118 19.32 3.39 7.10
N ILE A 119 18.14 3.85 6.72
CA ILE A 119 17.31 4.75 7.52
C ILE A 119 16.30 3.91 8.31
N PRO A 120 16.31 3.95 9.66
CA PRO A 120 15.25 3.31 10.45
C PRO A 120 13.93 4.09 10.33
N VAL A 121 12.81 3.37 10.34
CA VAL A 121 11.45 3.90 10.31
C VAL A 121 10.64 3.17 11.37
N GLU A 122 10.15 3.90 12.36
CA GLU A 122 9.21 3.43 13.38
C GLU A 122 7.79 3.41 12.78
N PRO A 123 7.19 2.23 12.55
CA PRO A 123 5.88 2.13 11.91
C PRO A 123 4.70 2.46 12.85
N VAL A 124 4.93 2.55 14.17
CA VAL A 124 3.94 2.93 15.18
C VAL A 124 4.47 4.03 16.10
N PRO A 125 4.63 5.28 15.62
CA PRO A 125 5.19 6.38 16.43
C PRO A 125 4.35 6.69 17.67
N ASN A 126 3.03 6.48 17.60
CA ASN A 126 2.13 6.66 18.73
C ASN A 126 1.17 5.46 18.86
N PRO A 127 1.40 4.51 19.78
CA PRO A 127 0.59 3.29 19.90
C PRO A 127 -0.85 3.54 20.34
N ASP A 128 -1.15 4.70 20.92
CA ASP A 128 -2.46 5.02 21.48
C ASP A 128 -3.47 5.54 20.44
N ILE A 129 -3.04 5.78 19.21
CA ILE A 129 -3.89 6.32 18.14
C ILE A 129 -4.00 5.36 16.94
N PHE A 130 -4.98 5.63 16.09
CA PHE A 130 -4.99 5.05 14.75
C PHE A 130 -3.89 5.70 13.92
N GLN A 131 -3.02 4.91 13.31
CA GLN A 131 -1.86 5.43 12.57
C GLN A 131 -2.33 6.13 11.29
N PRO A 132 -2.20 7.47 11.20
CA PRO A 132 -2.68 8.23 10.06
C PRO A 132 -1.69 8.20 8.89
N ASP A 133 -0.45 7.82 9.12
CA ASP A 133 0.69 7.81 8.21
C ASP A 133 1.34 6.41 8.22
N LEU A 134 2.44 6.25 7.49
CA LEU A 134 3.20 4.99 7.43
C LEU A 134 4.20 4.81 8.58
N GLY A 135 4.44 5.86 9.38
CA GLY A 135 5.43 5.86 10.45
C GLY A 135 6.28 7.12 10.46
N ASP A 136 7.34 7.09 11.25
CA ASP A 136 8.24 8.23 11.47
C ASP A 136 9.70 7.78 11.47
N ILE A 137 10.60 8.64 11.00
CA ILE A 137 12.04 8.40 11.13
C ILE A 137 12.44 8.86 12.54
N PRO A 138 12.94 7.98 13.42
CA PRO A 138 13.19 8.30 14.82
C PRO A 138 14.47 9.13 14.97
N LEU A 139 14.42 10.42 14.63
CA LEU A 139 15.52 11.37 14.76
C LEU A 139 15.46 12.09 16.11
N VAL A 140 16.59 12.13 16.80
CA VAL A 140 16.76 12.93 18.04
C VAL A 140 17.51 14.24 17.78
N ALA A 141 18.23 14.33 16.66
CA ALA A 141 18.85 15.54 16.13
C ALA A 141 19.10 15.40 14.62
N SER A 142 19.62 16.45 13.96
CA SER A 142 20.03 16.40 12.54
C SER A 142 21.04 15.28 12.31
N LEU A 143 20.63 14.29 11.50
CA LEU A 143 21.39 13.09 11.18
C LEU A 143 21.82 12.26 12.40
N VAL A 144 21.01 12.28 13.46
CA VAL A 144 21.21 11.43 14.64
C VAL A 144 19.92 10.65 14.88
N TYR A 145 19.96 9.36 14.59
CA TYR A 145 18.85 8.45 14.88
C TYR A 145 18.84 8.11 16.36
N ASP A 146 17.67 7.81 16.90
CA ASP A 146 17.55 7.22 18.23
C ASP A 146 18.30 5.88 18.26
N SER A 147 19.23 5.77 19.23
CA SER A 147 20.07 4.59 19.47
C SER A 147 19.27 3.29 19.60
N GLU A 148 18.00 3.37 20.02
CA GLU A 148 17.14 2.21 20.14
C GLU A 148 16.95 1.50 18.79
N TYR A 149 16.98 2.23 17.67
CA TYR A 149 16.78 1.66 16.33
C TYR A 149 18.08 1.27 15.65
N MET A 150 19.24 1.48 16.28
CA MET A 150 20.55 1.28 15.66
C MET A 150 21.08 -0.16 15.74
N THR A 151 20.42 -1.03 16.50
CA THR A 151 20.81 -2.44 16.61
C THR A 151 19.58 -3.35 16.55
N TYR A 152 19.68 -4.43 15.78
CA TYR A 152 18.65 -5.47 15.67
C TYR A 152 19.26 -6.84 15.94
N THR A 153 18.41 -7.83 16.19
CA THR A 153 18.81 -9.24 16.40
C THR A 153 18.36 -10.15 15.27
N THR A 154 17.25 -9.80 14.61
CA THR A 154 16.62 -10.64 13.59
C THR A 154 16.19 -9.78 12.41
N ILE A 155 16.38 -10.29 11.20
CA ILE A 155 15.70 -9.81 9.99
C ILE A 155 14.43 -10.62 9.85
N VAL A 156 13.28 -9.97 9.94
CA VAL A 156 11.97 -10.62 9.83
C VAL A 156 11.70 -10.90 8.35
N THR A 157 11.62 -12.19 8.02
CA THR A 157 11.29 -12.66 6.67
C THR A 157 9.82 -13.08 6.62
N LEU A 158 9.05 -12.43 5.75
CA LEU A 158 7.65 -12.77 5.52
C LEU A 158 7.52 -13.59 4.23
N PRO A 159 6.51 -14.46 4.10
CA PRO A 159 6.13 -15.01 2.81
C PRO A 159 5.87 -13.90 1.79
N ALA A 160 6.03 -14.19 0.50
CA ALA A 160 5.67 -13.23 -0.54
C ALA A 160 4.21 -12.76 -0.38
N ASN A 161 3.96 -11.47 -0.65
CA ASN A 161 2.60 -10.92 -0.62
C ASN A 161 1.85 -11.22 -1.92
N ILE A 162 0.63 -11.75 -1.81
CA ILE A 162 -0.29 -11.95 -2.93
C ILE A 162 -1.20 -10.73 -2.99
N PRO A 163 -1.17 -9.92 -4.07
CA PRO A 163 -2.02 -8.75 -4.17
C PRO A 163 -3.52 -9.08 -4.04
N PRO A 164 -4.34 -8.16 -3.52
CA PRO A 164 -5.77 -8.37 -3.42
C PRO A 164 -6.43 -8.40 -4.80
N THR A 165 -7.68 -8.83 -4.86
CA THR A 165 -8.57 -8.68 -6.02
C THR A 165 -9.64 -7.66 -5.68
N ALA A 166 -9.68 -6.55 -6.43
CA ALA A 166 -10.71 -5.53 -6.30
C ALA A 166 -11.99 -5.93 -7.05
N ALA A 167 -13.15 -5.69 -6.44
CA ALA A 167 -14.45 -5.91 -7.08
C ALA A 167 -15.43 -4.80 -6.74
N ILE A 168 -16.08 -4.25 -7.78
CA ILE A 168 -17.13 -3.23 -7.63
C ILE A 168 -18.49 -3.89 -7.79
N ARG A 169 -19.37 -3.63 -6.83
CA ARG A 169 -20.81 -3.83 -6.96
C ARG A 169 -21.49 -2.48 -7.17
N ALA A 170 -21.95 -2.26 -8.40
CA ALA A 170 -22.70 -1.08 -8.80
C ALA A 170 -24.11 -1.05 -8.16
N PRO A 171 -24.77 0.12 -8.14
CA PRO A 171 -26.18 0.24 -7.75
C PRO A 171 -27.09 -0.73 -8.52
N MET A 172 -28.14 -1.23 -7.86
CA MET A 172 -29.15 -2.10 -8.50
C MET A 172 -30.20 -1.30 -9.28
N SER A 173 -30.40 -0.04 -8.95
CA SER A 173 -31.26 0.89 -9.67
C SER A 173 -30.45 1.68 -10.71
N ASP A 174 -31.16 2.26 -11.69
CA ASP A 174 -30.56 3.25 -12.59
C ASP A 174 -29.86 4.35 -11.79
N VAL A 175 -28.70 4.78 -12.30
CA VAL A 175 -27.98 5.95 -11.77
C VAL A 175 -28.47 7.17 -12.55
N VAL A 176 -28.88 8.20 -11.82
CA VAL A 176 -29.52 9.39 -12.38
C VAL A 176 -28.73 10.60 -11.91
N GLU A 177 -28.58 11.59 -12.79
CA GLU A 177 -27.98 12.86 -12.43
C GLU A 177 -28.68 13.48 -11.22
N THR A 178 -27.91 14.16 -10.37
CA THR A 178 -28.37 14.83 -9.13
C THR A 178 -28.92 13.91 -8.03
N GLU A 179 -29.07 12.60 -8.28
CA GLU A 179 -29.45 11.60 -7.28
C GLU A 179 -28.22 10.91 -6.68
N SER A 180 -28.29 10.55 -5.39
CA SER A 180 -27.22 9.84 -4.71
C SER A 180 -27.30 8.34 -5.00
N SER A 181 -26.16 7.75 -5.36
CA SER A 181 -26.02 6.34 -5.71
C SER A 181 -25.00 5.64 -4.78
N ALA A 182 -25.28 4.39 -4.41
CA ALA A 182 -24.46 3.62 -3.48
C ALA A 182 -23.62 2.56 -4.19
N TRP A 183 -22.31 2.57 -3.92
CA TRP A 183 -21.30 1.71 -4.52
C TRP A 183 -20.65 0.87 -3.44
N PHE A 184 -20.39 -0.42 -3.71
CA PHE A 184 -19.85 -1.33 -2.70
C PHE A 184 -18.63 -2.09 -3.22
N GLY A 185 -17.61 -2.20 -2.38
CA GLY A 185 -16.36 -2.92 -2.61
C GLY A 185 -16.31 -4.27 -1.88
N ASN A 186 -17.43 -4.72 -1.33
CA ASN A 186 -17.49 -5.83 -0.36
C ASN A 186 -17.29 -7.22 -0.95
N SER A 187 -17.12 -7.30 -2.28
CA SER A 187 -16.73 -8.53 -2.97
C SER A 187 -15.22 -8.58 -3.26
N SER A 188 -14.47 -7.57 -2.83
CA SER A 188 -13.02 -7.56 -2.93
C SER A 188 -12.42 -8.54 -1.90
N VAL A 189 -11.34 -9.22 -2.27
CA VAL A 189 -10.73 -10.29 -1.46
C VAL A 189 -9.23 -10.16 -1.46
N ASP A 190 -8.61 -10.34 -0.31
CA ASP A 190 -7.17 -10.55 -0.18
C ASP A 190 -6.90 -12.05 0.11
N PRO A 191 -6.21 -12.80 -0.76
CA PRO A 191 -6.01 -14.24 -0.58
C PRO A 191 -5.16 -14.64 0.62
N ASP A 192 -4.28 -13.77 1.12
CA ASP A 192 -3.34 -14.09 2.20
C ASP A 192 -3.39 -13.13 3.40
N GLY A 193 -4.36 -12.23 3.41
CA GLY A 193 -4.54 -11.25 4.48
C GLY A 193 -5.93 -10.61 4.52
N GLU A 194 -5.97 -9.32 4.83
CA GLU A 194 -7.18 -8.51 4.88
C GLU A 194 -7.03 -7.23 4.04
N ILE A 195 -8.13 -6.75 3.47
CA ILE A 195 -8.19 -5.43 2.84
C ILE A 195 -8.36 -4.37 3.92
N VAL A 196 -7.52 -3.33 3.88
CA VAL A 196 -7.47 -2.29 4.90
C VAL A 196 -7.93 -0.92 4.41
N LEU A 197 -7.85 -0.64 3.11
CA LEU A 197 -8.24 0.64 2.51
C LEU A 197 -9.04 0.46 1.22
N PHE A 198 -10.03 1.34 1.00
CA PHE A 198 -10.86 1.40 -0.21
C PHE A 198 -10.83 2.82 -0.80
N GLN A 199 -10.13 3.02 -1.90
CA GLN A 199 -10.05 4.31 -2.59
C GLN A 199 -10.95 4.29 -3.83
N TRP A 200 -12.04 5.06 -3.77
CA TRP A 200 -12.99 5.20 -4.87
C TRP A 200 -12.64 6.41 -5.72
N THR A 201 -12.75 6.27 -7.04
CA THR A 201 -12.65 7.39 -7.98
C THR A 201 -13.90 7.40 -8.86
N PHE A 202 -14.61 8.52 -8.88
CA PHE A 202 -15.82 8.72 -9.68
C PHE A 202 -15.53 9.75 -10.77
N GLY A 203 -15.78 9.39 -12.03
CA GLY A 203 -15.37 10.22 -13.16
C GLY A 203 -13.84 10.31 -13.28
N ASN A 204 -13.35 11.40 -13.87
CA ASN A 204 -11.91 11.54 -14.15
C ASN A 204 -11.09 12.10 -12.98
N ASP A 205 -11.69 12.87 -12.07
CA ASP A 205 -10.91 13.67 -11.12
C ASP A 205 -11.39 13.61 -9.66
N VAL A 206 -12.53 12.96 -9.36
CA VAL A 206 -13.05 12.93 -7.98
C VAL A 206 -12.61 11.67 -7.25
N GLN A 207 -11.52 11.79 -6.50
CA GLN A 207 -11.05 10.75 -5.58
C GLN A 207 -11.70 10.90 -4.20
N ARG A 208 -12.27 9.80 -3.71
CA ARG A 208 -12.75 9.63 -2.34
C ARG A 208 -12.01 8.45 -1.72
N THR A 209 -10.94 8.73 -0.99
CA THR A 209 -10.30 7.74 -0.12
C THR A 209 -11.21 7.51 1.09
N SER A 210 -11.70 6.28 1.28
CA SER A 210 -12.55 5.94 2.41
C SER A 210 -12.12 4.64 3.05
N TYR A 211 -12.35 4.54 4.35
CA TYR A 211 -12.23 3.29 5.10
C TYR A 211 -13.52 2.48 5.02
N ASN A 212 -14.58 3.13 4.52
CA ASN A 212 -15.84 2.48 4.28
C ASN A 212 -15.72 1.69 2.98
N ILE A 213 -16.09 0.42 3.09
CA ILE A 213 -16.25 -0.49 1.97
C ILE A 213 -17.25 0.01 0.93
N SER A 214 -18.13 0.95 1.33
CA SER A 214 -19.14 1.58 0.48
C SER A 214 -18.88 3.06 0.28
N ALA A 215 -19.18 3.56 -0.91
CA ALA A 215 -19.15 4.98 -1.24
C ALA A 215 -20.49 5.45 -1.79
N TRP A 216 -20.89 6.67 -1.42
CA TRP A 216 -22.05 7.35 -1.98
C TRP A 216 -21.59 8.46 -2.91
N TYR A 217 -22.19 8.56 -4.09
CA TYR A 217 -21.82 9.58 -5.07
C TYR A 217 -23.03 10.06 -5.89
N THR A 218 -23.00 11.34 -6.24
CA THR A 218 -24.00 12.00 -7.07
C THR A 218 -23.32 12.50 -8.34
N PHE A 219 -23.76 12.00 -9.49
CA PHE A 219 -23.24 12.40 -10.79
C PHE A 219 -23.99 13.63 -11.32
N ASN A 220 -23.29 14.47 -12.07
CA ASN A 220 -23.83 15.62 -12.78
C ASN A 220 -22.78 16.09 -13.82
N PRO A 221 -23.12 16.27 -15.11
CA PRO A 221 -24.41 16.03 -15.76
C PRO A 221 -24.75 14.53 -15.96
N GLY A 222 -25.98 14.25 -16.38
CA GLY A 222 -26.39 12.96 -16.93
C GLY A 222 -26.23 12.91 -18.46
N GLY A 223 -26.73 11.83 -19.05
CA GLY A 223 -26.69 11.56 -20.50
C GLY A 223 -25.36 10.99 -20.99
N MET A 224 -24.50 10.54 -20.09
CA MET A 224 -23.15 10.08 -20.44
C MET A 224 -22.62 8.96 -19.54
N ASP A 225 -21.60 8.27 -20.04
CA ASP A 225 -20.86 7.25 -19.33
C ASP A 225 -19.80 7.86 -18.40
N TYR A 226 -19.73 7.34 -17.17
CA TYR A 226 -18.71 7.68 -16.19
C TYR A 226 -17.89 6.44 -15.81
N PRO A 227 -16.54 6.55 -15.78
CA PRO A 227 -15.73 5.53 -15.15
C PRO A 227 -15.88 5.61 -13.63
N VAL A 228 -16.00 4.46 -12.98
CA VAL A 228 -15.94 4.30 -11.54
C VAL A 228 -14.85 3.28 -11.22
N SER A 229 -13.82 3.73 -10.53
CA SER A 229 -12.68 2.91 -10.14
C SER A 229 -12.66 2.67 -8.64
N LEU A 230 -12.27 1.47 -8.23
CA LEU A 230 -11.99 1.10 -6.86
C LEU A 230 -10.57 0.55 -6.80
N THR A 231 -9.72 1.20 -6.01
CA THR A 231 -8.42 0.67 -5.59
C THR A 231 -8.56 0.15 -4.16
N VAL A 232 -8.20 -1.11 -3.94
CA VAL A 232 -8.13 -1.69 -2.60
C VAL A 232 -6.67 -1.91 -2.20
N THR A 233 -6.33 -1.67 -0.93
CA THR A 233 -5.01 -1.94 -0.37
C THR A 233 -5.12 -3.04 0.68
N ASP A 234 -4.23 -4.02 0.65
CA ASP A 234 -4.16 -5.09 1.65
C ASP A 234 -3.33 -4.71 2.90
N SER A 235 -3.35 -5.59 3.89
CA SER A 235 -2.63 -5.45 5.16
C SER A 235 -1.11 -5.43 5.06
N ARG A 236 -0.55 -5.69 3.88
CA ARG A 236 0.89 -5.61 3.58
C ARG A 236 1.21 -4.57 2.51
N GLY A 237 0.27 -3.68 2.18
CA GLY A 237 0.48 -2.53 1.31
C GLY A 237 0.39 -2.81 -0.19
N ALA A 238 0.09 -4.03 -0.65
CA ALA A 238 -0.16 -4.25 -2.07
C ALA A 238 -1.56 -3.76 -2.45
N GLN A 239 -1.71 -3.38 -3.71
CA GLN A 239 -2.90 -2.74 -4.22
C GLN A 239 -3.41 -3.46 -5.46
N ALA A 240 -4.73 -3.40 -5.65
CA ALA A 240 -5.37 -3.75 -6.90
C ALA A 240 -6.47 -2.75 -7.23
N THR A 241 -6.62 -2.45 -8.52
CA THR A 241 -7.63 -1.54 -9.02
C THR A 241 -8.54 -2.27 -9.99
N THR A 242 -9.84 -2.01 -9.91
CA THR A 242 -10.82 -2.38 -10.93
C THR A 242 -11.62 -1.15 -11.33
N THR A 243 -12.08 -1.13 -12.58
CA THR A 243 -12.89 -0.03 -13.13
C THR A 243 -14.13 -0.61 -13.79
N THR A 244 -15.28 0.01 -13.56
CA THR A 244 -16.52 -0.24 -14.30
C THR A 244 -17.00 1.08 -14.91
N THR A 245 -17.71 0.98 -16.03
CA THR A 245 -18.41 2.12 -16.63
C THR A 245 -19.87 2.08 -16.22
N VAL A 246 -20.44 3.26 -15.92
CA VAL A 246 -21.87 3.42 -15.66
C VAL A 246 -22.44 4.55 -16.51
N TYR A 247 -23.55 4.28 -17.19
CA TYR A 247 -24.31 5.32 -17.85
C TYR A 247 -25.20 6.03 -16.83
N VAL A 248 -25.06 7.36 -16.73
CA VAL A 248 -25.86 8.18 -15.83
C VAL A 248 -26.98 8.80 -16.65
N LEU A 249 -28.22 8.53 -16.28
CA LEU A 249 -29.39 9.10 -16.95
C LEU A 249 -29.52 10.60 -16.65
N THR A 250 -29.95 11.37 -17.65
CA THR A 250 -30.58 12.66 -17.41
C THR A 250 -31.92 12.50 -16.69
N LEU A 251 -32.41 13.56 -16.06
CA LEU A 251 -33.75 13.59 -15.49
C LEU A 251 -34.83 13.32 -16.55
N GLN A 252 -34.60 13.77 -17.80
CA GLN A 252 -35.50 13.52 -18.92
C GLN A 252 -35.53 12.04 -19.31
N GLU A 253 -34.38 11.40 -19.48
CA GLU A 253 -34.30 9.96 -19.81
C GLU A 253 -34.95 9.08 -18.74
N LYS A 254 -34.80 9.46 -17.45
CA LYS A 254 -35.51 8.80 -16.35
C LYS A 254 -37.03 8.94 -16.48
N ALA A 255 -37.53 10.14 -16.79
CA ALA A 255 -38.95 10.39 -16.97
C ALA A 255 -39.52 9.57 -18.14
N ASP A 256 -38.81 9.52 -19.27
CA ASP A 256 -39.24 8.79 -20.45
C ASP A 256 -39.31 7.27 -20.21
N LYS A 257 -38.36 6.69 -19.47
CA LYS A 257 -38.42 5.27 -19.04
C LYS A 257 -39.65 4.95 -18.20
N ASN A 258 -40.05 5.85 -17.30
CA ASN A 258 -41.18 5.64 -16.39
C ASN A 258 -42.54 5.85 -17.07
N CYS A 259 -42.60 6.56 -18.20
CA CYS A 259 -43.82 6.78 -18.98
C CYS A 259 -44.19 5.61 -19.91
N GLY A 260 -43.38 4.54 -19.96
CA GLY A 260 -43.58 3.35 -20.79
C GLY A 260 -44.69 2.41 -20.31
N CYS A 261 -45.92 2.89 -20.22
CA CYS A 261 -47.13 2.06 -20.11
C CYS A 261 -47.73 1.83 -21.52
N GLY A 262 -47.35 0.74 -22.19
CA GLY A 262 -48.17 0.08 -23.23
C GLY A 262 -48.10 0.63 -24.67
N HIS A 263 -47.40 -0.11 -25.53
CA HIS A 263 -47.81 -0.32 -26.92
C HIS A 263 -48.18 -1.78 -27.12
#